data_AF-A0A376KR29-F1
#
_entry.id   AF-A0A376KR29-F1
#
_cell.length_a   1.000
_cell.length_b   1.000
_cell.length_c   1.000
_cell.angle_alpha   90.00
_cell.angle_beta   90.00
_cell.angle_gamma   90.00
#
_symmetry.space_group_name_H-M   'P 1'
#
loop_
_entity.id
_entity.type
_entity.pdbx_description
1 polymer ?
#
loop_
_entity_poly.entity_id
_entity_poly.type
_entity_poly.pdbx_seq_one_letter_code
_entity_poly.pdbx_strand_id
1 'polypeptide(L)' 'MQNELQTALFQAFDTLNLQRVKTFSVPPVTLCGPGSVSSCGQQAQTRGLKHLFVMADSFFASGRDDRRADAQPGC' A
#
# COMPACT_ATOMS: atom_id res chain seq x y z
N MET A 1 -0.32 -12.93 -19.24
CA MET A 1 0.37 -13.67 -18.16
C MET A 1 0.58 -12.87 -16.87
N GLN A 2 1.46 -11.86 -16.76
CA GLN A 2 1.69 -11.18 -15.46
C GLN A 2 0.44 -10.46 -14.91
N ASN A 3 -0.33 -9.82 -15.79
CA ASN A 3 -1.56 -9.10 -15.41
C ASN A 3 -2.69 -10.04 -14.95
N GLU A 4 -2.75 -11.25 -15.53
CA GLU A 4 -3.78 -12.25 -15.18
C GLU A 4 -3.51 -12.85 -13.79
N LEU A 5 -2.25 -13.10 -13.45
CA LEU A 5 -1.87 -13.57 -12.12
C LEU A 5 -2.17 -12.53 -11.04
N GLN A 6 -1.83 -11.26 -11.30
CA GLN A 6 -2.12 -10.18 -10.37
C GLN A 6 -3.63 -10.02 -10.15
N THR A 7 -4.42 -10.08 -11.23
CA THR A 7 -5.89 -10.03 -11.17
C THR A 7 -6.47 -11.21 -10.37
N ALA A 8 -5.98 -12.44 -10.62
CA ALA A 8 -6.42 -13.63 -9.89
C ALA A 8 -6.10 -13.55 -8.40
N LEU A 9 -4.93 -13.00 -8.03
CA LEU A 9 -4.56 -12.79 -6.63
C LEU A 9 -5.48 -11.77 -5.96
N PHE A 10 -5.79 -10.65 -6.62
CA PHE A 10 -6.71 -9.64 -6.08
C PHE A 10 -8.12 -10.18 -5.86
N GLN A 11 -8.65 -10.92 -6.82
CA GLN A 11 -9.97 -11.56 -6.70
C GLN A 11 -10.02 -12.59 -5.57
N ALA A 12 -8.95 -13.36 -5.39
CA ALA A 12 -8.83 -14.32 -4.29
C ALA A 12 -8.82 -13.61 -2.93
N PHE A 13 -8.08 -12.51 -2.78
CA PHE A 13 -8.06 -11.72 -1.54
C PHE A 13 -9.42 -11.08 -1.24
N ASP A 14 -10.11 -10.51 -2.23
CA ASP A 14 -11.46 -9.96 -2.04
C ASP A 14 -12.45 -11.03 -1.60
N THR A 15 -12.39 -12.21 -2.20
CA THR A 15 -13.26 -13.35 -1.82
C THR A 15 -13.00 -13.79 -0.38
N LEU A 16 -11.72 -13.88 0.02
CA LEU A 16 -11.33 -14.20 1.40
C LEU A 16 -11.77 -13.12 2.39
N ASN A 17 -11.69 -11.84 2.02
CA ASN A 17 -12.14 -10.72 2.84
C ASN A 17 -13.67 -10.73 3.00
N LEU A 18 -14.43 -10.94 1.92
CA LEU A 18 -15.89 -11.02 1.94
C LEU A 18 -16.43 -12.14 2.85
N GLN A 19 -15.77 -13.30 2.85
CA GLN A 19 -16.19 -14.43 3.69
C GLN A 19 -15.86 -14.24 5.18
N ARG A 20 -14.87 -13.41 5.51
CA ARG A 20 -14.35 -13.25 6.88
C ARG A 20 -14.87 -12.02 7.62
N VAL A 21 -15.30 -10.97 6.91
CA VAL A 21 -15.76 -9.71 7.53
C VAL A 21 -17.24 -9.83 7.94
N LYS A 22 -17.49 -10.47 9.09
CA LYS A 22 -18.79 -10.42 9.80
C LYS A 22 -18.81 -9.44 10.97
N THR A 23 -17.65 -8.83 11.26
CA THR A 23 -17.42 -7.88 12.35
C THR A 23 -16.67 -6.69 11.77
N PHE A 24 -17.07 -5.48 12.17
CA PHE A 24 -16.40 -4.25 11.77
C PHE A 24 -14.96 -4.25 12.32
N SER A 25 -14.02 -4.66 11.49
CA SER A 25 -12.60 -4.71 11.79
C SER A 25 -11.98 -3.37 11.39
N VAL A 26 -11.74 -2.50 12.37
CA VAL A 26 -10.90 -1.31 12.14
C VAL A 26 -9.49 -1.74 11.72
N PRO A 27 -8.83 -0.99 10.81
CA PRO A 27 -7.45 -1.26 10.43
C PRO A 27 -6.56 -1.36 11.67
N PRO A 28 -5.74 -2.40 11.81
CA PRO A 28 -4.86 -2.58 12.97
C PRO A 28 -3.86 -1.43 13.16
N VAL A 29 -3.60 -0.64 12.10
CA VAL A 29 -2.87 0.63 12.12
C VAL A 29 -3.22 1.45 10.90
N THR A 30 -3.26 2.76 11.08
CA THR A 30 -3.28 3.74 9.98
C THR A 30 -2.12 4.69 10.21
N LEU A 31 -1.23 4.82 9.22
CA LEU A 31 -0.05 5.69 9.30
C LEU A 31 -0.31 6.94 8.46
N CYS A 32 -0.25 8.11 9.09
CA CYS A 32 -0.56 9.39 8.46
C CYS A 32 0.53 10.42 8.76
N GLY A 33 0.73 11.35 7.83
CA GLY A 33 1.70 12.44 7.96
C GLY A 33 3.06 12.18 7.28
N PRO A 34 3.96 13.18 7.27
CA PRO A 34 5.28 13.04 6.68
C PRO A 34 6.07 11.88 7.29
N GLY A 35 6.73 11.08 6.44
CA GLY A 35 7.51 9.92 6.89
C GLY A 35 6.69 8.67 7.24
N SER A 36 5.37 8.68 7.05
CA SER A 36 4.50 7.52 7.30
C SER A 36 4.92 6.30 6.48
N VAL A 37 5.20 6.47 5.19
CA VAL A 37 5.67 5.40 4.29
C VAL A 37 6.99 4.82 4.77
N SER A 38 7.96 5.64 5.18
CA SER A 38 9.24 5.14 5.71
C SER A 38 9.10 4.38 7.03
N SER A 39 8.07 4.68 7.84
CA SER A 39 7.82 4.00 9.11
C SER A 39 7.14 2.63 8.96
N CYS A 40 6.63 2.29 7.77
CA CYS A 40 5.81 1.10 7.58
C CYS A 40 6.57 -0.20 7.86
N GLY A 41 7.88 -0.25 7.54
CA GLY A 41 8.74 -1.40 7.81
C GLY A 41 8.94 -1.65 9.31
N GLN A 42 9.18 -0.58 10.09
CA GLN A 42 9.31 -0.69 11.55
C GLN A 42 7.98 -1.12 12.19
N GLN A 43 6.85 -0.58 11.71
CA GLN A 43 5.52 -0.98 12.16
C GLN A 43 5.23 -2.45 11.88
N ALA A 44 5.64 -2.96 10.72
CA ALA A 44 5.53 -4.38 10.38
C ALA A 44 6.40 -5.26 11.28
N GLN A 45 7.64 -4.84 11.54
CA GLN A 45 8.59 -5.55 12.39
C GLN A 45 8.08 -5.66 13.83
N THR A 46 7.58 -4.56 14.43
CA THR A 46 7.02 -4.56 15.79
C THR A 46 5.83 -5.52 15.94
N ARG A 47 5.12 -5.79 14.84
CA ARG A 47 3.99 -6.74 14.78
C ARG A 47 4.41 -8.17 14.44
N GLY A 48 5.71 -8.43 14.27
CA GLY A 48 6.23 -9.75 13.94
C GLY A 48 5.92 -10.20 12.50
N LEU A 49 5.56 -9.28 11.59
CA LEU A 49 5.29 -9.61 10.20
C LEU A 49 6.59 -9.82 9.44
N LYS A 50 6.79 -11.03 8.89
CA LYS A 50 8.03 -11.43 8.18
C LYS A 50 7.93 -11.33 6.67
N HIS A 51 6.72 -11.47 6.12
CA HIS A 51 6.45 -11.41 4.69
C HIS A 51 5.30 -10.44 4.47
N LEU A 52 5.56 -9.37 3.73
CA LEU A 52 4.57 -8.34 3.43
C LEU A 52 4.26 -8.35 1.95
N PHE A 53 2.98 -8.32 1.63
CA PHE A 53 2.50 -8.00 0.30
C PHE A 53 2.10 -6.52 0.28
N VAL A 54 2.74 -5.74 -0.60
CA VAL A 54 2.47 -4.30 -0.74
C VAL A 54 1.68 -4.09 -2.03
N MET A 55 0.47 -3.55 -1.90
CA MET A 55 -0.25 -2.98 -3.04
C MET A 55 0.08 -1.50 -3.15
N ALA A 56 0.60 -1.10 -4.30
CA ALA A 56 0.84 0.28 -4.66
C ALA A 56 0.60 0.45 -6.15
N ASP A 57 0.13 1.62 -6.56
CA ASP A 57 0.10 1.97 -7.98
C ASP A 57 1.54 2.19 -8.51
N SER A 58 1.71 2.01 -9.81
CA SER A 58 2.92 2.23 -10.61
C SER A 58 3.61 3.57 -10.32
N PHE A 59 2.84 4.61 -10.02
CA PHE A 59 3.34 5.92 -9.64
C PHE A 59 4.28 5.82 -8.42
N PHE A 60 3.84 5.14 -7.35
CA PHE A 60 4.60 4.94 -6.11
C PHE A 60 5.79 3.99 -6.30
N ALA A 61 5.64 2.97 -7.15
CA ALA A 61 6.72 2.04 -7.45
C ALA A 61 7.87 2.70 -8.24
N SER A 62 7.57 3.73 -9.05
CA SER A 62 8.55 4.41 -9.90
C SER A 62 9.44 5.42 -9.17
N GLY A 63 9.13 5.75 -7.91
CA GLY A 63 9.94 6.66 -7.08
C GLY A 63 10.09 8.08 -7.63
N ARG A 64 9.19 8.53 -8.53
CA ARG A 64 9.21 9.91 -9.03
C ARG A 64 8.83 10.87 -7.92
N ASP A 65 9.77 11.74 -7.54
CA ASP A 65 9.58 12.81 -6.56
C ASP A 65 8.88 13.99 -7.27
N ASP A 66 7.57 14.12 -7.06
CA ASP A 66 6.74 15.18 -7.65
C ASP A 66 7.08 16.59 -7.13
N ARG A 67 8.05 16.74 -6.21
CA ARG A 67 8.56 18.07 -5.82
C ARG A 67 9.15 18.89 -6.97
N ARG A 68 9.28 18.33 -8.17
CA ARG A 68 9.64 19.07 -9.39
C ARG A 68 8.45 19.57 -10.21
N ALA A 69 7.22 19.14 -9.92
CA ALA A 69 6.03 19.55 -10.68
C ALA A 69 5.47 20.93 -10.27
N ASP A 70 5.74 21.39 -9.04
CA ASP A 70 5.27 22.70 -8.52
C ASP A 70 6.28 23.85 -8.73
N ALA A 71 7.36 23.64 -9.47
CA ALA A 71 8.22 24.74 -9.90
C ALA A 71 7.61 25.42 -11.14
N GLN A 72 6.64 26.32 -10.94
CA GLN A 72 6.30 27.32 -11.96
C GLN A 72 7.59 28.06 -12.37
N PRO A 73 7.97 28.10 -13.66
CA PRO A 73 8.97 29.04 -14.11
C PRO A 73 8.35 30.44 -14.01
N GLY A 74 8.94 31.29 -13.18
CA GLY A 74 8.57 32.70 -13.12
C GLY A 74 8.84 33.39 -14.45
N CYS A 75 7.78 33.95 -15.04
CA CYS A 75 7.65 35.25 -15.71
C CYS A 75 6.18 35.43 -16.10
#